data_AF-A0A1Y5XSF3-F1
#
_entry.id   AF-A0A1Y5XSF3-F1
#
_cell.length_a   1.000
_cell.length_b   1.000
_cell.length_c   1.000
_cell.angle_alpha   90.00
_cell.angle_beta   90.00
_cell.angle_gamma   90.00
#
_symmetry.space_group_name_H-M   'P 1'
#
loop_
_entity.id
_entity.type
_entity.pdbx_description
1 polymer ?
#
loop_
_entity_poly.entity_id
_entity_poly.type
_entity_poly.pdbx_seq_one_letter_code
_entity_poly.pdbx_strand_id
1 'polypeptide(L)'
;MTLGDFRVRRALICAACIVASFSVAAPVAAYAGPSVTINAEQPSDDWIWVRYLASAHPYSTVRTAAWSALVSSNPDAAIAAFLESGYDYAVERAQQRRVRNMDFIRRVYETTTVEYSPEIHNEAKRLLGPNATDAERETFVRTGYEAARSRDRVYRDEIGAQKQALVQRDRDFVRNLAANDPGEQVRLSASYAVREGSADDDLVEFFAYGWATGSRLDLEVFRMRHANENMKWRSTITRLVADAEAAEKAAREASEETKEQAKDAAARAWQQVGTQTQPARSGWTEAQDFALRQAENWRAVLAAAQAAQGPNWTSIIDPARTSETAWLAERDSATQQAAYWNALLQQALDGEQRVKNTL
;
A
#
# COMPACT_ATOMS: atom_id res chain seq x y z
N MET A 1 34.92 22.96 -42.60
CA MET A 1 35.14 24.39 -42.31
C MET A 1 34.20 24.74 -41.16
N THR A 2 34.76 24.82 -39.96
CA THR A 2 34.08 24.82 -38.65
C THR A 2 34.19 26.19 -37.99
N LEU A 3 33.09 26.67 -37.39
CA LEU A 3 33.01 27.78 -36.43
C LEU A 3 31.76 27.47 -35.55
N GLY A 4 31.76 27.57 -34.22
CA GLY A 4 32.77 27.93 -33.25
C GLY A 4 32.17 27.80 -31.84
N ASP A 5 32.96 27.24 -30.92
CA ASP A 5 32.66 27.02 -29.50
C ASP A 5 32.67 28.33 -28.70
N PHE A 6 31.67 28.53 -27.85
CA PHE A 6 31.68 29.53 -26.77
C PHE A 6 32.17 28.90 -25.46
N ARG A 7 33.34 29.31 -24.98
CA ARG A 7 33.80 29.12 -23.60
C ARG A 7 33.96 30.47 -22.92
N VAL A 8 33.12 30.75 -21.92
CA VAL A 8 33.24 31.92 -21.03
C VAL A 8 34.11 31.54 -19.83
N ARG A 9 35.25 32.23 -19.67
CA ARG A 9 36.09 32.19 -18.47
C ARG A 9 35.75 33.36 -17.54
N ARG A 10 35.69 33.03 -16.25
CA ARG A 10 35.48 33.91 -15.10
C ARG A 10 36.73 34.73 -14.74
N ALA A 11 36.42 35.79 -13.99
CA ALA A 11 37.15 36.39 -12.86
C ALA A 11 38.06 37.59 -13.16
N LEU A 12 37.70 38.73 -12.56
CA LEU A 12 38.56 39.61 -11.77
C LEU A 12 37.75 40.83 -11.28
N ILE A 13 37.49 40.93 -9.97
CA ILE A 13 37.33 42.24 -9.30
C ILE A 13 38.00 42.15 -7.92
N CYS A 14 39.12 42.86 -7.79
CA CYS A 14 39.76 43.22 -6.54
C CYS A 14 39.04 44.41 -5.92
N ALA A 15 38.76 44.37 -4.62
CA ALA A 15 38.54 45.58 -3.83
C ALA A 15 39.06 45.34 -2.41
N ALA A 16 40.22 45.92 -2.12
CA ALA A 16 40.81 46.02 -0.79
C ALA A 16 40.34 47.34 -0.15
N CYS A 17 39.70 47.25 1.02
CA CYS A 17 39.49 48.40 1.90
C CYS A 17 40.14 48.07 3.25
N ILE A 18 41.31 48.67 3.48
CA ILE A 18 42.00 48.68 4.77
C ILE A 18 41.36 49.81 5.59
N VAL A 19 40.73 49.47 6.70
CA VAL A 19 40.36 50.44 7.75
C VAL A 19 41.04 50.02 9.04
N ALA A 20 41.99 50.85 9.45
CA ALA A 20 42.72 50.76 10.70
C ALA A 20 41.78 50.91 11.89
N SER A 21 41.88 50.01 12.86
CA SER A 21 41.24 50.16 14.17
C SER A 21 42.33 50.20 15.24
N PHE A 22 42.31 51.29 16.02
CA PHE A 22 43.24 51.62 17.08
C PHE A 22 43.13 50.63 18.25
N SER A 23 44.26 50.04 18.66
CA SER A 23 44.38 49.31 19.92
C SER A 23 44.53 50.29 21.07
N VAL A 24 43.50 50.43 21.90
CA VAL A 24 43.62 51.01 23.24
C VAL A 24 43.68 49.85 24.23
N ALA A 25 44.88 49.57 24.74
CA ALA A 25 45.07 48.65 25.84
C ALA A 25 44.67 49.33 27.16
N ALA A 26 43.53 48.95 27.71
CA ALA A 26 43.20 49.19 29.11
C ALA A 26 43.57 47.93 29.92
N PRO A 27 44.26 48.05 31.07
CA PRO A 27 44.55 46.91 31.91
C PRO A 27 43.24 46.47 32.61
N VAL A 28 42.65 45.38 32.14
CA VAL A 28 41.54 44.75 32.87
C VAL A 28 42.16 43.92 33.99
N ALA A 29 41.92 44.36 35.23
CA ALA A 29 42.32 43.64 36.42
C ALA A 29 41.78 42.20 36.37
N ALA A 30 42.65 41.23 36.60
CA ALA A 30 42.26 39.83 36.72
C ALA A 30 41.34 39.68 37.93
N TYR A 31 40.03 39.61 37.69
CA TYR A 31 39.08 39.17 38.69
C TYR A 31 39.27 37.67 38.83
N ALA A 32 40.01 37.23 39.85
CA ALA A 32 40.01 35.86 40.32
C ALA A 32 38.64 35.58 40.97
N GLY A 33 37.62 35.41 40.13
CA GLY A 33 36.36 34.80 40.55
C GLY A 33 36.62 33.35 40.96
N PRO A 34 35.86 32.80 41.91
CA PRO A 34 36.00 31.40 42.28
C PRO A 34 35.82 30.55 41.02
N SER A 35 36.80 29.69 40.75
CA SER A 35 36.70 28.65 39.75
C SER A 35 35.55 27.74 40.18
N VAL A 36 34.35 27.98 39.66
CA VAL A 36 33.30 26.97 39.68
C VAL A 36 33.79 25.91 38.72
N THR A 37 34.39 24.85 39.26
CA THR A 37 34.50 23.59 38.56
C THR A 37 33.07 23.13 38.30
N ILE A 38 32.53 23.50 37.14
CA ILE A 38 31.40 22.78 36.56
C ILE A 38 32.00 21.41 36.25
N ASN A 39 31.86 20.46 37.18
CA ASN A 39 31.92 19.06 36.83
C ASN A 39 30.76 18.86 35.86
N ALA A 40 31.03 18.99 34.56
CA ALA A 40 30.16 18.43 33.55
C ALA A 40 30.18 16.92 33.85
N GLU A 41 29.15 16.46 34.54
CA GLU A 41 28.95 15.04 34.83
C GLU A 41 29.12 14.30 33.50
N GLN A 42 30.05 13.35 33.47
CA GLN A 42 30.33 12.63 32.23
C GLN A 42 29.02 11.96 31.78
N PRO A 43 28.66 12.08 30.50
CA PRO A 43 27.44 11.45 30.01
C PRO A 43 27.51 9.95 30.29
N SER A 44 26.40 9.37 30.77
CA SER A 44 26.31 7.95 31.02
C SER A 44 26.58 7.13 29.76
N ASP A 45 27.03 5.88 29.92
CA ASP A 45 27.24 4.96 28.80
C ASP A 45 25.96 4.80 27.95
N ASP A 46 24.81 4.75 28.61
CA ASP A 46 23.49 4.72 27.98
C ASP A 46 23.22 5.98 27.15
N TRP A 47 23.56 7.16 27.65
CA TRP A 47 23.43 8.40 26.88
C TRP A 47 24.35 8.39 25.65
N ILE A 48 25.59 7.93 25.79
CA ILE A 48 26.56 7.84 24.68
C ILE A 48 26.02 6.89 23.61
N TRP A 49 25.48 5.74 24.02
CA TRP A 49 24.90 4.77 23.12
C TRP A 49 23.65 5.30 22.40
N VAL A 50 22.70 5.91 23.13
CA VAL A 50 21.50 6.49 22.52
C VAL A 50 21.86 7.65 21.59
N ARG A 51 22.89 8.44 21.89
CA ARG A 51 23.42 9.47 20.98
C ARG A 51 23.98 8.87 19.69
N TYR A 52 24.74 7.78 19.79
CA TYR A 52 25.20 7.06 18.60
C TYR A 52 24.00 6.62 17.74
N LEU A 53 23.00 5.98 18.35
CA LEU A 53 21.78 5.56 17.66
C LEU A 53 21.05 6.73 17.00
N ALA A 54 20.92 7.88 17.68
CA ALA A 54 20.29 9.08 17.14
C ALA A 54 21.00 9.62 15.89
N SER A 55 22.33 9.48 15.81
CA SER A 55 23.12 9.96 14.66
C SER A 55 23.25 8.95 13.52
N ALA A 56 23.46 7.67 13.82
CA ALA A 56 24.06 6.73 12.87
C ALA A 56 23.17 5.53 12.54
N HIS A 57 22.11 5.29 13.31
CA HIS A 57 21.25 4.14 13.06
C HIS A 57 20.63 4.22 11.66
N PRO A 58 20.58 3.13 10.86
CA PRO A 58 20.09 3.18 9.47
C PRO A 58 18.62 3.65 9.37
N TYR A 59 17.78 3.26 10.32
CA TYR A 59 16.37 3.68 10.35
C TYR A 59 16.17 5.07 10.96
N SER A 60 15.54 5.97 10.18
CA SER A 60 15.12 7.31 10.62
C SER A 60 14.23 7.29 11.86
N THR A 61 13.40 6.26 11.99
CA THR A 61 12.42 6.10 13.07
C THR A 61 13.13 5.85 14.40
N VAL A 62 14.16 5.01 14.39
CA VAL A 62 15.03 4.78 15.54
C VAL A 62 15.84 6.04 15.85
N ARG A 63 16.41 6.71 14.83
CA ARG A 63 17.13 7.98 15.03
C ARG A 63 16.27 9.04 15.70
N THR A 64 15.02 9.19 15.25
CA THR A 64 14.07 10.18 15.80
C THR A 64 13.63 9.81 17.22
N ALA A 65 13.38 8.53 17.50
CA ALA A 65 13.02 8.06 18.84
C ALA A 65 14.18 8.26 19.84
N ALA A 66 15.40 7.90 19.44
CA ALA A 66 16.62 8.14 20.23
C ALA A 66 16.86 9.63 20.45
N TRP A 67 16.70 10.48 19.43
CA TRP A 67 16.79 11.93 19.58
C TRP A 67 15.73 12.47 20.54
N SER A 68 14.49 11.98 20.46
CA SER A 68 13.40 12.38 21.35
C SER A 68 13.69 12.03 22.82
N ALA A 69 14.32 10.88 23.08
CA ALA A 69 14.76 10.51 24.42
C ALA A 69 15.84 11.46 24.96
N LEU A 70 16.82 11.82 24.11
CA LEU A 70 17.92 12.72 24.48
C LEU A 70 17.47 14.16 24.78
N VAL A 71 16.41 14.64 24.12
CA VAL A 71 15.89 16.02 24.30
C VAL A 71 14.69 16.10 25.24
N SER A 72 14.33 14.99 25.90
CA SER A 72 13.25 14.93 26.89
C SER A 72 13.53 15.85 28.08
N SER A 73 12.48 16.34 28.74
CA SER A 73 12.59 17.11 29.97
C SER A 73 13.14 16.31 31.15
N ASN A 74 13.06 14.97 31.09
CA ASN A 74 13.75 14.04 31.98
C ASN A 74 14.51 13.01 31.13
N PRO A 75 15.76 13.32 30.73
CA PRO A 75 16.50 12.51 29.76
C PRO A 75 16.88 11.14 30.32
N ASP A 76 17.26 11.00 31.59
CA ASP A 76 17.68 9.71 32.17
C ASP A 76 16.54 8.69 32.18
N ALA A 77 15.34 9.11 32.62
CA ALA A 77 14.16 8.26 32.59
C ALA A 77 13.71 7.92 31.15
N ALA A 78 13.83 8.87 30.23
CA ALA A 78 13.45 8.66 28.82
C ALA A 78 14.44 7.74 28.08
N ILE A 79 15.74 7.86 28.38
CA ILE A 79 16.80 6.96 27.87
C ILE A 79 16.58 5.55 28.40
N ALA A 80 16.34 5.39 29.71
CA ALA A 80 16.04 4.09 30.31
C ALA A 80 14.81 3.43 29.65
N ALA A 81 13.70 4.16 29.51
CA ALA A 81 12.49 3.66 28.85
C ALA A 81 12.71 3.33 27.37
N PHE A 82 13.50 4.15 26.66
CA PHE A 82 13.88 3.87 25.27
C PHE A 82 14.69 2.58 25.15
N LEU A 83 15.67 2.36 26.04
CA LEU A 83 16.48 1.14 26.03
C LEU A 83 15.69 -0.10 26.47
N GLU A 84 14.76 0.04 27.42
CA GLU A 84 13.95 -1.08 27.92
C GLU A 84 12.95 -1.61 26.89
N SER A 85 12.30 -0.74 26.13
CA SER A 85 11.26 -1.16 25.17
C SER A 85 11.10 -0.24 23.94
N GLY A 86 11.45 1.04 24.05
CA GLY A 86 11.27 2.00 22.96
C GLY A 86 12.12 1.70 21.73
N TYR A 87 13.31 1.11 21.89
CA TYR A 87 14.21 0.72 20.81
C TYR A 87 13.58 -0.38 19.95
N ASP A 88 13.15 -1.50 20.56
CA ASP A 88 12.54 -2.62 19.84
C ASP A 88 11.26 -2.18 19.12
N TYR A 89 10.41 -1.39 19.79
CA TYR A 89 9.23 -0.81 19.17
C TYR A 89 9.58 0.08 17.96
N ALA A 90 10.63 0.92 18.07
CA ALA A 90 11.07 1.77 16.98
C ALA A 90 11.66 0.96 15.80
N VAL A 91 12.34 -0.14 16.08
CA VAL A 91 12.85 -1.09 15.07
C VAL A 91 11.71 -1.79 14.36
N GLU A 92 10.74 -2.35 15.08
CA GLU A 92 9.57 -3.01 14.49
C GLU A 92 8.80 -2.04 13.58
N ARG A 93 8.53 -0.83 14.08
CA ARG A 93 7.87 0.22 13.30
C ARG A 93 8.67 0.61 12.05
N ALA A 94 9.99 0.64 12.14
CA ALA A 94 10.85 0.91 10.98
C ALA A 94 10.79 -0.21 9.94
N GLN A 95 10.79 -1.47 10.35
CA GLN A 95 10.65 -2.62 9.46
C GLN A 95 9.29 -2.61 8.75
N GLN A 96 8.21 -2.34 9.47
CA GLN A 96 6.87 -2.19 8.88
C GLN A 96 6.83 -1.02 7.87
N ARG A 97 7.45 0.12 8.19
CA ARG A 97 7.59 1.26 7.27
C ARG A 97 8.35 0.88 6.01
N ARG A 98 9.45 0.15 6.14
CA ARG A 98 10.26 -0.34 5.01
C ARG A 98 9.41 -1.19 4.05
N VAL A 99 8.65 -2.15 4.57
CA VAL A 99 7.75 -3.00 3.76
C VAL A 99 6.71 -2.14 3.04
N ARG A 100 6.07 -1.21 3.74
CA ARG A 100 5.08 -0.30 3.11
C ARG A 100 5.69 0.59 2.05
N ASN A 101 6.88 1.14 2.28
CA ASN A 101 7.55 2.00 1.31
C ASN A 101 7.93 1.21 0.05
N MET A 102 8.42 -0.03 0.21
CA MET A 102 8.70 -0.91 -0.92
C MET A 102 7.44 -1.25 -1.72
N ASP A 103 6.34 -1.51 -1.05
CA ASP A 103 5.06 -1.79 -1.70
C ASP A 103 4.53 -0.56 -2.45
N PHE A 104 4.60 0.63 -1.84
CA PHE A 104 4.28 1.89 -2.50
C PHE A 104 5.12 2.12 -3.76
N ILE A 105 6.44 1.97 -3.67
CA ILE A 105 7.35 2.17 -4.81
C ILE A 105 7.04 1.16 -5.93
N ARG A 106 6.75 -0.09 -5.58
CA ARG A 106 6.35 -1.12 -6.54
C ARG A 106 5.05 -0.76 -7.25
N ARG A 107 4.03 -0.33 -6.50
CA ARG A 107 2.75 0.16 -7.05
C ARG A 107 2.97 1.28 -8.05
N VAL A 108 3.78 2.26 -7.66
CA VAL A 108 4.11 3.41 -8.52
C VAL A 108 4.79 2.95 -9.81
N TYR A 109 5.78 2.07 -9.73
CA TYR A 109 6.47 1.53 -10.91
C TYR A 109 5.51 0.77 -11.85
N GLU A 110 4.63 -0.07 -11.30
CA GLU A 110 3.72 -0.90 -12.08
C GLU A 110 2.54 -0.12 -12.71
N THR A 111 2.21 1.07 -12.19
CA THR A 111 1.06 1.86 -12.64
C THR A 111 1.44 3.10 -13.44
N THR A 112 2.73 3.43 -13.53
CA THR A 112 3.24 4.53 -14.36
C THR A 112 4.00 4.00 -15.57
N THR A 113 4.02 4.75 -16.66
CA THR A 113 4.80 4.41 -17.86
C THR A 113 5.83 5.48 -18.19
N VAL A 114 6.88 5.10 -18.91
CA VAL A 114 7.98 6.01 -19.31
C VAL A 114 7.47 7.13 -20.22
N GLU A 115 6.48 6.84 -21.06
CA GLU A 115 5.93 7.78 -22.04
C GLU A 115 5.16 8.93 -21.38
N TYR A 116 4.57 8.68 -20.20
CA TYR A 116 3.69 9.63 -19.51
C TYR A 116 4.29 10.21 -18.25
N SER A 117 5.02 9.42 -17.49
CA SER A 117 5.60 9.81 -16.21
C SER A 117 7.04 9.29 -16.10
N PRO A 118 7.95 9.73 -17.00
CA PRO A 118 9.32 9.23 -17.06
C PRO A 118 10.08 9.41 -15.75
N GLU A 119 9.91 10.53 -15.04
CA GLU A 119 10.61 10.81 -13.79
C GLU A 119 10.14 9.86 -12.69
N ILE A 120 8.82 9.75 -12.49
CA ILE A 120 8.26 8.82 -11.50
C ILE A 120 8.66 7.38 -11.83
N HIS A 121 8.47 6.96 -13.08
CA HIS A 121 8.70 5.57 -13.49
C HIS A 121 10.16 5.16 -13.32
N ASN A 122 11.09 6.00 -13.79
CA ASN A 122 12.53 5.70 -13.71
C ASN A 122 13.03 5.73 -12.27
N GLU A 123 12.56 6.67 -11.45
CA GLU A 123 12.97 6.73 -10.04
C GLU A 123 12.41 5.56 -9.25
N ALA A 124 11.14 5.18 -9.47
CA ALA A 124 10.57 3.99 -8.86
C ALA A 124 11.34 2.71 -9.27
N LYS A 125 11.67 2.56 -10.56
CA LYS A 125 12.49 1.47 -11.07
C LYS A 125 13.86 1.41 -10.40
N ARG A 126 14.54 2.56 -10.26
CA ARG A 126 15.84 2.67 -9.59
C ARG A 126 15.76 2.21 -8.13
N LEU A 127 14.72 2.64 -7.41
CA LEU A 127 14.50 2.34 -6.00
C LEU A 127 14.10 0.88 -5.70
N LEU A 128 13.56 0.18 -6.70
CA LEU A 128 13.36 -1.28 -6.67
C LEU A 128 14.66 -2.07 -6.92
N GLY A 129 15.69 -1.41 -7.44
CA GLY A 129 16.97 -2.04 -7.73
C GLY A 129 17.75 -2.46 -6.47
N PRO A 130 18.73 -3.36 -6.62
CA PRO A 130 19.53 -3.91 -5.51
C PRO A 130 20.39 -2.85 -4.80
N ASN A 131 20.68 -1.75 -5.48
CA ASN A 131 21.59 -0.70 -4.98
C ASN A 131 20.87 0.39 -4.17
N ALA A 132 19.53 0.36 -4.09
CA ALA A 132 18.77 1.36 -3.37
C ALA A 132 18.71 1.09 -1.87
N THR A 133 18.92 2.13 -1.08
CA THR A 133 18.86 2.11 0.38
C THR A 133 17.43 2.35 0.90
N ASP A 134 17.14 1.89 2.11
CA ASP A 134 15.84 2.17 2.75
C ASP A 134 15.60 3.67 3.00
N ALA A 135 16.68 4.44 3.21
CA ALA A 135 16.62 5.88 3.38
C ALA A 135 16.22 6.62 2.09
N GLU A 136 16.73 6.19 0.94
CA GLU A 136 16.31 6.73 -0.37
C GLU A 136 14.85 6.41 -0.65
N ARG A 137 14.41 5.18 -0.37
CA ARG A 137 13.02 4.77 -0.51
C ARG A 137 12.09 5.61 0.36
N GLU A 138 12.44 5.80 1.63
CA GLU A 138 11.68 6.67 2.54
C GLU A 138 11.62 8.12 2.04
N THR A 139 12.74 8.65 1.53
CA THR A 139 12.79 10.01 0.98
C THR A 139 11.89 10.15 -0.23
N PHE A 140 11.87 9.15 -1.11
CA PHE A 140 10.96 9.12 -2.25
C PHE A 140 9.49 9.13 -1.81
N VAL A 141 9.09 8.23 -0.91
CA VAL A 141 7.70 8.18 -0.43
C VAL A 141 7.28 9.50 0.23
N ARG A 142 8.16 10.12 1.02
CA ARG A 142 7.82 11.32 1.79
C ARG A 142 7.70 12.57 0.93
N THR A 143 8.61 12.75 -0.03
CA THR A 143 8.69 14.01 -0.81
C THR A 143 9.08 13.78 -2.27
N GLY A 144 9.86 12.74 -2.57
CA GLY A 144 10.39 12.53 -3.92
C GLY A 144 9.33 12.17 -4.96
N TYR A 145 8.27 11.46 -4.57
CA TYR A 145 7.16 11.09 -5.46
C TYR A 145 6.45 12.35 -6.00
N GLU A 146 6.02 13.25 -5.12
CA GLU A 146 5.36 14.50 -5.55
C GLU A 146 6.31 15.41 -6.32
N ALA A 147 7.59 15.45 -5.95
CA ALA A 147 8.58 16.19 -6.72
C ALA A 147 8.78 15.63 -8.13
N ALA A 148 8.82 14.30 -8.30
CA ALA A 148 8.90 13.64 -9.60
C ALA A 148 7.61 13.87 -10.41
N ARG A 149 6.44 13.75 -9.78
CA ARG A 149 5.13 14.03 -10.39
C ARG A 149 5.01 15.45 -10.92
N SER A 150 5.53 16.43 -10.17
CA SER A 150 5.55 17.82 -10.63
C SER A 150 6.44 18.00 -11.87
N ARG A 151 7.58 17.31 -11.96
CA ARG A 151 8.45 17.37 -13.14
C ARG A 151 7.80 16.69 -14.35
N ASP A 152 7.16 15.55 -14.14
CA ASP A 152 6.41 14.86 -15.20
C ASP A 152 5.24 15.69 -15.73
N ARG A 153 4.57 16.47 -14.86
CA ARG A 153 3.55 17.42 -15.27
C ARG A 153 4.12 18.50 -16.19
N VAL A 154 5.22 19.14 -15.78
CA VAL A 154 5.90 20.16 -16.62
C VAL A 154 6.33 19.57 -17.97
N TYR A 155 6.90 18.36 -17.98
CA TYR A 155 7.29 17.67 -19.21
C TYR A 155 6.10 17.46 -20.16
N ARG A 156 4.94 17.02 -19.64
CA ARG A 156 3.73 16.86 -20.46
C ARG A 156 3.18 18.20 -20.94
N ASP A 157 3.29 19.25 -20.13
CA ASP A 157 2.87 20.61 -20.50
C ASP A 157 3.70 21.17 -21.66
N GLU A 158 5.02 20.94 -21.63
CA GLU A 158 5.95 21.36 -22.68
C GLU A 158 5.70 20.63 -24.00
N ILE A 159 5.37 19.34 -23.96
CA ILE A 159 5.06 18.56 -25.16
C ILE A 159 3.67 18.90 -25.71
N GLY A 160 2.67 19.05 -24.83
CA GLY A 160 1.30 19.44 -25.16
C GLY A 160 0.49 18.44 -25.99
N ALA A 161 1.10 17.42 -26.58
CA ALA A 161 0.45 16.47 -27.49
C ALA A 161 -0.73 15.73 -26.84
N GLN A 162 -0.61 15.34 -25.57
CA GLN A 162 -1.66 14.67 -24.82
C GLN A 162 -2.88 15.58 -24.58
N LYS A 163 -2.65 16.84 -24.22
CA LYS A 163 -3.72 17.84 -24.01
C LYS A 163 -4.41 18.17 -25.33
N GLN A 164 -3.63 18.40 -26.40
CA GLN A 164 -4.17 18.68 -27.73
C GLN A 164 -4.99 17.51 -28.29
N ALA A 165 -4.65 16.28 -27.91
CA ALA A 165 -5.40 15.09 -28.30
C ALA A 165 -6.71 14.88 -27.52
N LEU A 166 -6.94 15.60 -26.41
CA LEU A 166 -8.19 15.46 -25.65
C LEU A 166 -9.36 16.01 -26.45
N VAL A 167 -10.34 15.14 -26.71
CA VAL A 167 -11.61 15.49 -27.34
C VAL A 167 -12.77 15.37 -26.36
N GLN A 168 -13.93 15.93 -26.70
CA GLN A 168 -15.12 15.91 -25.83
C GLN A 168 -15.52 14.47 -25.45
N ARG A 169 -15.38 13.51 -26.37
CA ARG A 169 -15.60 12.08 -26.12
C ARG A 169 -14.75 11.54 -24.97
N ASP A 170 -13.50 11.99 -24.82
CA ASP A 170 -12.62 11.51 -23.76
C ASP A 170 -13.12 11.99 -22.40
N ARG A 171 -13.60 13.24 -22.34
CA ARG A 171 -14.20 13.83 -21.13
C ARG A 171 -15.47 13.09 -20.74
N ASP A 172 -16.33 12.83 -21.72
CA ASP A 172 -17.59 12.12 -21.49
C ASP A 172 -17.36 10.68 -21.06
N PHE A 173 -16.32 10.04 -21.58
CA PHE A 173 -15.88 8.72 -21.11
C PHE A 173 -15.48 8.77 -19.63
N VAL A 174 -14.60 9.70 -19.22
CA VAL A 174 -14.19 9.79 -17.81
C VAL A 174 -15.35 10.17 -16.89
N ARG A 175 -16.27 11.04 -17.33
CA ARG A 175 -17.51 11.33 -16.58
C ARG A 175 -18.40 10.10 -16.43
N ASN A 176 -18.53 9.30 -17.48
CA ASN A 176 -19.28 8.05 -17.41
C ASN A 176 -18.64 7.07 -16.42
N LEU A 177 -17.31 6.95 -16.40
CA LEU A 177 -16.62 6.13 -15.39
C LEU A 177 -16.86 6.68 -13.97
N ALA A 178 -16.78 7.99 -13.79
CA ALA A 178 -17.02 8.64 -12.49
C ALA A 178 -18.44 8.38 -11.94
N ALA A 179 -19.42 8.16 -12.79
CA ALA A 179 -20.78 7.85 -12.37
C ALA A 179 -21.05 6.34 -12.24
N ASN A 180 -20.55 5.55 -13.19
CA ASN A 180 -21.08 4.22 -13.47
C ASN A 180 -20.06 3.09 -13.36
N ASP A 181 -18.77 3.37 -13.17
CA ASP A 181 -17.77 2.29 -13.11
C ASP A 181 -18.06 1.34 -11.93
N PRO A 182 -18.05 0.01 -12.14
CA PRO A 182 -18.33 -0.94 -11.06
C PRO A 182 -17.22 -0.99 -9.99
N GLY A 183 -16.01 -0.53 -10.30
CA GLY A 183 -14.89 -0.36 -9.38
C GLY A 183 -15.01 0.96 -8.63
N GLU A 184 -14.92 0.90 -7.30
CA GLU A 184 -15.02 2.09 -6.45
C GLU A 184 -13.80 3.01 -6.64
N GLN A 185 -12.61 2.42 -6.74
CA GLN A 185 -11.36 3.17 -6.81
C GLN A 185 -11.16 3.80 -8.20
N VAL A 186 -11.54 3.10 -9.27
CA VAL A 186 -11.62 3.70 -10.61
C VAL A 186 -12.63 4.85 -10.63
N ARG A 187 -13.81 4.66 -10.03
CA ARG A 187 -14.84 5.70 -9.94
C ARG A 187 -14.35 6.94 -9.19
N LEU A 188 -13.65 6.76 -8.07
CA LEU A 188 -13.05 7.85 -7.29
C LEU A 188 -11.97 8.58 -8.08
N SER A 189 -11.09 7.85 -8.76
CA SER A 189 -10.04 8.42 -9.61
C SER A 189 -10.63 9.24 -10.76
N ALA A 190 -11.65 8.71 -11.44
CA ALA A 190 -12.36 9.41 -12.50
C ALA A 190 -13.11 10.65 -11.96
N SER A 191 -13.79 10.52 -10.82
CA SER A 191 -14.49 11.63 -10.16
C SER A 191 -13.54 12.77 -9.81
N TYR A 192 -12.34 12.45 -9.32
CA TYR A 192 -11.32 13.44 -9.06
C TYR A 192 -10.89 14.14 -10.36
N ALA A 193 -10.71 13.40 -11.46
CA ALA A 193 -10.29 13.95 -12.75
C ALA A 193 -11.31 14.90 -13.40
N VAL A 194 -12.60 14.76 -13.07
CA VAL A 194 -13.70 15.57 -13.63
C VAL A 194 -14.39 16.47 -12.60
N ARG A 195 -13.77 16.66 -11.43
CA ARG A 195 -14.29 17.50 -10.35
C ARG A 195 -14.47 18.96 -10.79
N GLU A 196 -15.27 19.70 -10.05
CA GLU A 196 -15.37 21.15 -10.26
C GLU A 196 -13.98 21.82 -10.13
N GLY A 197 -13.61 22.63 -11.11
CA GLY A 197 -12.28 23.25 -11.20
C GLY A 197 -11.17 22.36 -11.78
N SER A 198 -11.48 21.15 -12.27
CA SER A 198 -10.50 20.32 -12.99
C SER A 198 -10.05 20.97 -14.30
N ALA A 199 -8.79 20.77 -14.67
CA ALA A 199 -8.22 21.15 -15.96
C ALA A 199 -7.93 19.91 -16.82
N ASP A 200 -7.54 20.15 -18.08
CA ASP A 200 -7.13 19.09 -19.01
C ASP A 200 -5.97 18.25 -18.47
N ASP A 201 -5.13 18.84 -17.63
CA ASP A 201 -4.09 18.15 -16.88
C ASP A 201 -4.61 17.02 -16.00
N ASP A 202 -5.73 17.23 -15.32
CA ASP A 202 -6.31 16.20 -14.44
C ASP A 202 -6.80 15.01 -15.26
N LEU A 203 -7.31 15.25 -16.47
CA LEU A 203 -7.70 14.20 -17.40
C LEU A 203 -6.49 13.47 -17.99
N VAL A 204 -5.48 14.19 -18.47
CA VAL A 204 -4.24 13.57 -18.97
C VAL A 204 -3.60 12.71 -17.87
N GLU A 205 -3.60 13.19 -16.63
CA GLU A 205 -3.08 12.44 -15.49
C GLU A 205 -3.91 11.18 -15.18
N PHE A 206 -5.24 11.29 -15.28
CA PHE A 206 -6.13 10.14 -15.19
C PHE A 206 -5.77 9.07 -16.23
N PHE A 207 -5.62 9.43 -17.50
CA PHE A 207 -5.21 8.52 -18.59
C PHE A 207 -3.77 7.99 -18.41
N ALA A 208 -2.88 8.77 -17.81
CA ALA A 208 -1.49 8.40 -17.59
C ALA A 208 -1.32 7.30 -16.54
N TYR A 209 -1.97 7.42 -15.38
CA TYR A 209 -1.82 6.44 -14.29
C TYR A 209 -2.98 6.40 -13.29
N GLY A 210 -3.79 7.45 -13.21
CA GLY A 210 -4.89 7.53 -12.23
C GLY A 210 -5.87 6.36 -12.38
N TRP A 211 -6.19 6.00 -13.61
CA TRP A 211 -7.08 4.88 -13.92
C TRP A 211 -6.46 3.52 -13.54
N ALA A 212 -5.20 3.27 -13.91
CA ALA A 212 -4.51 2.01 -13.66
C ALA A 212 -4.29 1.77 -12.16
N THR A 213 -4.01 2.85 -11.43
CA THR A 213 -3.95 2.85 -9.97
C THR A 213 -5.30 2.46 -9.36
N GLY A 214 -6.38 3.08 -9.82
CA GLY A 214 -7.75 2.74 -9.39
C GLY A 214 -8.07 1.26 -9.63
N SER A 215 -7.87 0.78 -10.86
CA SER A 215 -8.14 -0.62 -11.25
C SER A 215 -7.42 -1.63 -10.36
N ARG A 216 -6.12 -1.39 -10.12
CA ARG A 216 -5.30 -2.25 -9.27
C ARG A 216 -5.83 -2.27 -7.83
N LEU A 217 -6.19 -1.10 -7.28
CA LEU A 217 -6.72 -1.01 -5.93
C LEU A 217 -8.08 -1.72 -5.79
N ASP A 218 -8.97 -1.62 -6.78
CA ASP A 218 -10.24 -2.35 -6.77
C ASP A 218 -10.02 -3.87 -6.69
N LEU A 219 -9.08 -4.40 -7.48
CA LEU A 219 -8.72 -5.81 -7.47
C LEU A 219 -8.12 -6.24 -6.11
N GLU A 220 -7.23 -5.43 -5.54
CA GLU A 220 -6.63 -5.72 -4.22
C GLU A 220 -7.65 -5.73 -3.10
N VAL A 221 -8.56 -4.74 -3.07
CA VAL A 221 -9.62 -4.64 -2.07
C VAL A 221 -10.54 -5.86 -2.16
N PHE A 222 -10.91 -6.26 -3.38
CA PHE A 222 -11.69 -7.47 -3.62
C PHE A 222 -11.00 -8.72 -3.06
N ARG A 223 -9.73 -8.95 -3.43
CA ARG A 223 -8.94 -10.09 -2.96
C ARG A 223 -8.82 -10.13 -1.44
N MET A 224 -8.49 -8.99 -0.84
CA MET A 224 -8.31 -8.88 0.61
C MET A 224 -9.62 -9.17 1.35
N ARG A 225 -10.74 -8.59 0.90
CA ARG A 225 -12.06 -8.80 1.51
C ARG A 225 -12.42 -10.29 1.51
N HIS A 226 -12.37 -10.94 0.35
CA HIS A 226 -12.78 -12.34 0.25
C HIS A 226 -11.79 -13.31 0.90
N ALA A 227 -10.49 -13.02 0.90
CA ALA A 227 -9.53 -13.81 1.68
C ALA A 227 -9.87 -13.77 3.18
N ASN A 228 -10.14 -12.59 3.73
CA ASN A 228 -10.48 -12.41 5.13
C ASN A 228 -11.80 -13.07 5.51
N GLU A 229 -12.84 -12.92 4.69
CA GLU A 229 -14.14 -13.57 4.88
C GLU A 229 -14.00 -15.10 4.83
N ASN A 230 -13.31 -15.63 3.83
CA ASN A 230 -13.12 -17.07 3.67
C ASN A 230 -12.35 -17.68 4.83
N MET A 231 -11.36 -16.98 5.38
CA MET A 231 -10.64 -17.47 6.56
C MET A 231 -11.54 -17.56 7.80
N LYS A 232 -12.44 -16.59 8.01
CA LYS A 232 -13.42 -16.64 9.09
C LYS A 232 -14.39 -17.81 8.92
N TRP A 233 -14.89 -18.02 7.71
CA TRP A 233 -15.77 -19.15 7.41
C TRP A 233 -15.05 -20.49 7.60
N ARG A 234 -13.82 -20.63 7.09
CA ARG A 234 -13.01 -21.85 7.21
C ARG A 234 -12.72 -22.20 8.67
N SER A 235 -12.30 -21.23 9.48
CA SER A 235 -12.08 -21.47 10.91
C SER A 235 -13.34 -21.99 11.62
N THR A 236 -14.51 -21.41 11.28
CA THR A 236 -15.79 -21.82 11.85
C THR A 236 -16.18 -23.24 11.43
N ILE A 237 -16.11 -23.54 10.13
CA ILE A 237 -16.56 -24.83 9.61
C ILE A 237 -15.65 -25.98 10.04
N THR A 238 -14.33 -25.76 10.12
CA THR A 238 -13.39 -26.79 10.59
C THR A 238 -13.73 -27.26 11.99
N ARG A 239 -14.05 -26.33 12.91
CA ARG A 239 -14.50 -26.68 14.26
C ARG A 239 -15.82 -27.46 14.24
N LEU A 240 -16.82 -26.97 13.50
CA LEU A 240 -18.14 -27.60 13.46
C LEU A 240 -18.13 -29.01 12.85
N VAL A 241 -17.28 -29.24 11.84
CA VAL A 241 -17.11 -30.58 11.27
C VAL A 241 -16.51 -31.52 12.30
N ALA A 242 -15.46 -31.10 13.03
CA ALA A 242 -14.89 -31.91 14.10
C ALA A 242 -15.90 -32.21 15.22
N ASP A 243 -16.71 -31.22 15.60
CA ASP A 243 -17.78 -31.40 16.59
C ASP A 243 -18.84 -32.39 16.11
N ALA A 244 -19.24 -32.33 14.83
CA ALA A 244 -20.22 -33.24 14.24
C ALA A 244 -19.69 -34.68 14.11
N GLU A 245 -18.44 -34.85 13.72
CA GLU A 245 -17.76 -36.16 13.69
C GLU A 245 -17.65 -36.77 15.08
N ALA A 246 -17.32 -35.97 16.10
CA ALA A 246 -17.27 -36.41 17.48
C ALA A 246 -18.66 -36.81 18.01
N ALA A 247 -19.70 -36.03 17.69
CA ALA A 247 -21.08 -36.34 18.06
C ALA A 247 -21.56 -37.62 17.36
N GLU A 248 -21.25 -37.81 16.08
CA GLU A 248 -21.57 -39.04 15.34
C GLU A 248 -20.87 -40.27 15.96
N LYS A 249 -19.61 -40.12 16.38
CA LYS A 249 -18.90 -41.18 17.09
C LYS A 249 -19.55 -41.50 18.44
N ALA A 250 -19.91 -40.48 19.22
CA ALA A 250 -20.60 -40.67 20.49
C ALA A 250 -21.97 -41.37 20.31
N ALA A 251 -22.69 -41.06 19.23
CA ALA A 251 -23.95 -41.73 18.90
C ALA A 251 -23.75 -43.22 18.56
N ARG A 252 -22.64 -43.58 17.90
CA ARG A 252 -22.27 -44.99 17.63
C ARG A 252 -21.96 -45.78 18.90
N GLU A 253 -21.35 -45.12 19.88
CA GLU A 253 -20.88 -45.72 21.13
C GLU A 253 -21.93 -45.63 22.26
N ALA A 254 -23.05 -44.95 22.02
CA ALA A 254 -24.10 -44.74 23.01
C ALA A 254 -24.83 -46.05 23.36
N SER A 255 -25.17 -46.19 24.64
CA SER A 255 -26.03 -47.27 25.12
C SER A 255 -27.46 -47.12 24.57
N GLU A 256 -28.21 -48.22 24.45
CA GLU A 256 -29.58 -48.23 23.92
C GLU A 256 -30.52 -47.23 24.62
N GLU A 257 -30.36 -47.01 25.92
CA GLU A 257 -31.15 -46.03 26.69
C GLU A 257 -30.92 -44.57 26.27
N THR A 258 -29.73 -44.27 25.73
CA THR A 258 -29.29 -42.92 25.34
C THR A 258 -29.11 -42.72 23.83
N LYS A 259 -29.26 -43.80 23.06
CA LYS A 259 -28.88 -43.86 21.64
C LYS A 259 -29.65 -42.86 20.79
N GLU A 260 -30.96 -42.77 20.97
CA GLU A 260 -31.80 -41.87 20.18
C GLU A 260 -31.46 -40.40 20.46
N GLN A 261 -31.22 -40.04 21.72
CA GLN A 261 -30.80 -38.68 22.08
C GLN A 261 -29.42 -38.34 21.48
N ALA A 262 -28.48 -39.30 21.47
CA ALA A 262 -27.15 -39.11 20.90
C ALA A 262 -27.21 -38.98 19.36
N LYS A 263 -28.05 -39.77 18.68
CA LYS A 263 -28.33 -39.62 17.24
C LYS A 263 -28.91 -38.25 16.92
N ASP A 264 -29.90 -37.81 17.68
CA ASP A 264 -30.49 -36.48 17.53
C ASP A 264 -29.46 -35.36 17.68
N ALA A 265 -28.54 -35.48 18.64
CA ALA A 265 -27.46 -34.53 18.84
C ALA A 265 -26.48 -34.51 17.65
N ALA A 266 -26.08 -35.68 17.16
CA ALA A 266 -25.20 -35.80 15.99
C ALA A 266 -25.87 -35.28 14.70
N ALA A 267 -27.15 -35.56 14.48
CA ALA A 267 -27.90 -35.04 13.35
C ALA A 267 -27.99 -33.50 13.40
N ARG A 268 -28.26 -32.92 14.57
CA ARG A 268 -28.24 -31.45 14.75
C ARG A 268 -26.86 -30.85 14.50
N ALA A 269 -25.79 -31.52 14.90
CA ALA A 269 -24.43 -31.05 14.66
C ALA A 269 -24.12 -30.99 13.15
N TRP A 270 -24.47 -32.04 12.39
CA TRP A 270 -24.35 -32.03 10.93
C TRP A 270 -25.24 -30.97 10.26
N GLN A 271 -26.49 -30.80 10.72
CA GLN A 271 -27.36 -29.73 10.23
C GLN A 271 -26.76 -28.33 10.46
N GLN A 272 -26.08 -28.14 11.59
CA GLN A 272 -25.38 -26.89 11.90
C GLN A 272 -24.20 -26.68 10.95
N VAL A 273 -23.42 -27.71 10.63
CA VAL A 273 -22.37 -27.63 9.58
C VAL A 273 -22.99 -27.13 8.28
N GLY A 274 -24.06 -27.78 7.80
CA GLY A 274 -24.72 -27.41 6.55
C GLY A 274 -25.21 -25.96 6.54
N THR A 275 -25.85 -25.52 7.62
CA THR A 275 -26.33 -24.14 7.78
C THR A 275 -25.19 -23.12 7.71
N GLN A 276 -24.04 -23.44 8.33
CA GLN A 276 -22.89 -22.54 8.40
C GLN A 276 -22.08 -22.47 7.11
N THR A 277 -22.37 -23.34 6.13
CA THR A 277 -21.81 -23.18 4.77
C THR A 277 -22.50 -22.05 3.98
N GLN A 278 -23.75 -21.69 4.33
CA GLN A 278 -24.58 -20.79 3.51
C GLN A 278 -23.95 -19.41 3.25
N PRO A 279 -23.42 -18.68 4.27
CA PRO A 279 -22.83 -17.36 4.02
C PRO A 279 -21.65 -17.42 3.04
N ALA A 280 -20.83 -18.47 3.13
CA ALA A 280 -19.69 -18.64 2.24
C ALA A 280 -20.12 -18.97 0.81
N ARG A 281 -21.14 -19.82 0.64
CA ARG A 281 -21.69 -20.16 -0.68
C ARG A 281 -22.24 -18.91 -1.37
N SER A 282 -23.10 -18.15 -0.69
CA SER A 282 -23.66 -16.90 -1.23
C SER A 282 -22.57 -15.88 -1.52
N GLY A 283 -21.63 -15.66 -0.59
CA GLY A 283 -20.54 -14.70 -0.77
C GLY A 283 -19.63 -15.03 -1.96
N TRP A 284 -19.32 -16.31 -2.19
CA TRP A 284 -18.50 -16.72 -3.34
C TRP A 284 -19.27 -16.67 -4.67
N THR A 285 -20.59 -16.90 -4.68
CA THR A 285 -21.42 -16.65 -5.87
C THR A 285 -21.47 -15.16 -6.21
N GLU A 286 -21.68 -14.29 -5.22
CA GLU A 286 -21.65 -12.83 -5.43
C GLU A 286 -20.27 -12.35 -5.92
N ALA A 287 -19.19 -12.92 -5.37
CA ALA A 287 -17.82 -12.65 -5.81
C ALA A 287 -17.58 -13.05 -7.27
N GLN A 288 -18.10 -14.21 -7.68
CA GLN A 288 -18.03 -14.69 -9.05
C GLN A 288 -18.75 -13.72 -10.01
N ASP A 289 -19.98 -13.32 -9.68
CA ASP A 289 -20.77 -12.40 -10.49
C ASP A 289 -20.15 -11.00 -10.57
N PHE A 290 -19.58 -10.52 -9.46
CA PHE A 290 -18.86 -9.25 -9.44
C PHE A 290 -17.60 -9.30 -10.30
N ALA A 291 -16.78 -10.34 -10.17
CA ALA A 291 -15.56 -10.50 -10.95
C ALA A 291 -15.86 -10.63 -12.46
N LEU A 292 -16.95 -11.29 -12.84
CA LEU A 292 -17.40 -11.36 -14.23
C LEU A 292 -17.79 -9.98 -14.77
N ARG A 293 -18.61 -9.21 -14.02
CA ARG A 293 -18.99 -7.84 -14.41
C ARG A 293 -17.78 -6.92 -14.56
N GLN A 294 -16.79 -7.05 -13.68
CA GLN A 294 -15.52 -6.34 -13.80
C GLN A 294 -14.78 -6.71 -15.08
N ALA A 295 -14.63 -8.01 -15.37
CA ALA A 295 -13.97 -8.46 -16.60
C ALA A 295 -14.68 -7.95 -17.87
N GLU A 296 -16.01 -7.97 -17.89
CA GLU A 296 -16.81 -7.44 -19.00
C GLU A 296 -16.66 -5.92 -19.15
N ASN A 297 -16.63 -5.17 -18.04
CA ASN A 297 -16.34 -3.75 -18.05
C ASN A 297 -14.95 -3.47 -18.64
N TRP A 298 -13.91 -4.21 -18.21
CA TRP A 298 -12.56 -4.03 -18.74
C TRP A 298 -12.43 -4.41 -20.21
N ARG A 299 -13.17 -5.42 -20.68
CA ARG A 299 -13.28 -5.73 -22.10
C ARG A 299 -13.90 -4.58 -22.89
N ALA A 300 -14.95 -3.96 -22.36
CA ALA A 300 -15.59 -2.80 -22.99
C ALA A 300 -14.65 -1.58 -23.03
N VAL A 301 -13.90 -1.33 -21.94
CA VAL A 301 -12.87 -0.28 -21.88
C VAL A 301 -11.75 -0.54 -22.88
N LEU A 302 -11.27 -1.78 -23.00
CA LEU A 302 -10.26 -2.17 -23.98
C LEU A 302 -10.76 -1.92 -25.42
N ALA A 303 -12.00 -2.32 -25.73
CA ALA A 303 -12.59 -2.06 -27.04
C ALA A 303 -12.73 -0.56 -27.33
N ALA A 304 -13.15 0.23 -26.33
CA ALA A 304 -13.21 1.68 -26.43
C ALA A 304 -11.82 2.29 -26.68
N ALA A 305 -10.79 1.83 -25.98
CA ALA A 305 -9.42 2.28 -26.15
C ALA A 305 -8.83 1.94 -27.53
N GLN A 306 -9.15 0.76 -28.08
CA GLN A 306 -8.71 0.37 -29.42
C GLN A 306 -9.42 1.17 -30.52
N ALA A 307 -10.70 1.52 -30.32
CA ALA A 307 -11.46 2.35 -31.25
C ALA A 307 -11.07 3.83 -31.15
N ALA A 308 -10.69 4.28 -29.95
CA ALA A 308 -10.26 5.63 -29.68
C ALA A 308 -8.78 5.80 -30.03
N GLN A 309 -8.51 6.20 -31.27
CA GLN A 309 -7.17 6.59 -31.70
C GLN A 309 -6.68 7.81 -30.90
N GLY A 310 -5.42 7.82 -30.50
CA GLY A 310 -4.79 8.97 -29.82
C GLY A 310 -3.84 8.52 -28.70
N PRO A 311 -2.87 9.38 -28.32
CA PRO A 311 -1.86 9.01 -27.33
C PRO A 311 -2.49 8.55 -26.01
N ASN A 312 -3.47 9.29 -25.48
CA ASN A 312 -4.08 9.04 -24.15
C ASN A 312 -4.75 7.66 -24.02
N TRP A 313 -5.26 7.11 -25.12
CA TRP A 313 -5.91 5.80 -25.12
C TRP A 313 -4.92 4.65 -25.27
N THR A 314 -3.77 4.88 -25.91
CA THR A 314 -2.71 3.86 -26.04
C THR A 314 -2.20 3.39 -24.68
N SER A 315 -2.11 4.28 -23.67
CA SER A 315 -1.72 3.88 -22.30
C SER A 315 -2.76 3.02 -21.59
N ILE A 316 -4.00 2.98 -22.09
CA ILE A 316 -5.08 2.17 -21.51
C ILE A 316 -5.07 0.72 -21.99
N ILE A 317 -4.63 0.47 -23.22
CA ILE A 317 -4.80 -0.82 -23.90
C ILE A 317 -4.23 -1.98 -23.09
N ASP A 318 -2.94 -1.92 -22.75
CA ASP A 318 -2.29 -3.04 -22.06
C ASP A 318 -2.81 -3.24 -20.64
N PRO A 319 -2.94 -2.20 -19.78
CA PRO A 319 -3.43 -2.45 -18.44
C PRO A 319 -4.93 -2.80 -18.41
N ALA A 320 -5.73 -2.48 -19.44
CA ALA A 320 -7.13 -2.91 -19.54
C ALA A 320 -7.19 -4.40 -19.85
N ARG A 321 -6.34 -4.88 -20.76
CA ARG A 321 -6.17 -6.31 -21.03
C ARG A 321 -5.69 -7.07 -19.79
N THR A 322 -4.72 -6.52 -19.07
CA THR A 322 -4.22 -7.10 -17.81
C THR A 322 -5.33 -7.15 -16.75
N SER A 323 -6.12 -6.09 -16.63
CA SER A 323 -7.24 -6.02 -15.67
C SER A 323 -8.33 -7.03 -16.03
N GLU A 324 -8.75 -7.11 -17.29
CA GLU A 324 -9.70 -8.14 -17.75
C GLU A 324 -9.21 -9.54 -17.39
N THR A 325 -7.95 -9.86 -17.71
CA THR A 325 -7.35 -11.17 -17.43
C THR A 325 -7.34 -11.47 -15.93
N ALA A 326 -6.98 -10.48 -15.10
CA ALA A 326 -6.94 -10.64 -13.67
C ALA A 326 -8.34 -10.89 -13.08
N TRP A 327 -9.36 -10.14 -13.52
CA TRP A 327 -10.73 -10.35 -13.05
C TRP A 327 -11.33 -11.69 -13.51
N LEU A 328 -10.98 -12.18 -14.70
CA LEU A 328 -11.34 -13.53 -15.12
C LEU A 328 -10.71 -14.61 -14.22
N ALA A 329 -9.45 -14.42 -13.80
CA ALA A 329 -8.80 -15.32 -12.85
C ALA A 329 -9.47 -15.27 -11.46
N GLU A 330 -9.93 -14.11 -11.01
CA GLU A 330 -10.71 -13.99 -9.77
C GLU A 330 -12.07 -14.69 -9.88
N ARG A 331 -12.77 -14.58 -11.02
CA ARG A 331 -14.01 -15.34 -11.28
C ARG A 331 -13.77 -16.84 -11.16
N ASP A 332 -12.69 -17.34 -11.74
CA ASP A 332 -12.34 -18.77 -11.68
C ASP A 332 -12.01 -19.22 -10.28
N SER A 333 -11.28 -18.38 -9.54
CA SER A 333 -10.98 -18.62 -8.12
C SER A 333 -12.26 -18.65 -7.28
N ALA A 334 -13.18 -17.70 -7.49
CA ALA A 334 -14.47 -17.66 -6.80
C ALA A 334 -15.33 -18.90 -7.11
N THR A 335 -15.33 -19.36 -8.36
CA THR A 335 -16.02 -20.59 -8.78
C THR A 335 -15.48 -21.82 -8.04
N GLN A 336 -14.15 -21.94 -7.93
CA GLN A 336 -13.51 -23.03 -7.18
C GLN A 336 -13.86 -22.98 -5.68
N GLN A 337 -13.91 -21.79 -5.08
CA GLN A 337 -14.29 -21.65 -3.68
C GLN A 337 -15.78 -21.99 -3.47
N ALA A 338 -16.67 -21.53 -4.35
CA ALA A 338 -18.08 -21.91 -4.29
C ALA A 338 -18.26 -23.45 -4.38
N ALA A 339 -17.51 -24.12 -5.26
CA ALA A 339 -17.52 -25.58 -5.36
C ALA A 339 -17.05 -26.27 -4.07
N TYR A 340 -15.99 -25.76 -3.43
CA TYR A 340 -15.53 -26.25 -2.13
C TYR A 340 -16.63 -26.16 -1.05
N TRP A 341 -17.32 -25.03 -0.97
CA TRP A 341 -18.38 -24.83 0.02
C TRP A 341 -19.64 -25.65 -0.28
N ASN A 342 -19.97 -25.87 -1.55
CA ASN A 342 -21.03 -26.80 -1.94
C ASN A 342 -20.69 -28.25 -1.55
N ALA A 343 -19.42 -28.67 -1.69
CA ALA A 343 -19.00 -30.00 -1.27
C ALA A 343 -19.13 -30.20 0.26
N LEU A 344 -18.82 -29.17 1.05
CA LEU A 344 -19.03 -29.20 2.50
C LEU A 344 -20.51 -29.29 2.89
N LEU A 345 -21.39 -28.61 2.15
CA LEU A 345 -22.83 -28.79 2.35
C LEU A 345 -23.24 -30.25 2.06
N GLN A 346 -22.76 -30.82 0.95
CA GLN A 346 -23.08 -32.21 0.62
C GLN A 346 -22.58 -33.17 1.71
N GLN A 347 -21.36 -32.97 2.22
CA GLN A 347 -20.82 -33.75 3.34
C GLN A 347 -21.73 -33.65 4.58
N ALA A 348 -22.24 -32.45 4.88
CA ALA A 348 -23.13 -32.25 6.02
C ALA A 348 -24.47 -32.96 5.85
N LEU A 349 -25.07 -32.89 4.65
CA LEU A 349 -26.31 -33.61 4.33
C LEU A 349 -26.13 -35.13 4.42
N ASP A 350 -25.02 -35.65 3.88
CA ASP A 350 -24.68 -37.07 3.93
C ASP A 350 -24.45 -37.52 5.38
N GLY A 351 -23.85 -36.67 6.22
CA GLY A 351 -23.65 -36.91 7.64
C GLY A 351 -24.95 -36.98 8.43
N GLU A 352 -25.82 -36.00 8.23
CA GLU A 352 -27.15 -35.98 8.84
C GLU A 352 -27.95 -37.24 8.48
N GLN A 353 -27.96 -37.60 7.19
CA GLN A 353 -28.70 -38.76 6.70
C GLN A 353 -28.14 -40.08 7.24
N ARG A 354 -26.81 -40.20 7.32
CA ARG A 354 -26.14 -41.39 7.87
C ARG A 354 -26.47 -41.59 9.34
N VAL A 355 -26.48 -40.52 10.13
CA VAL A 355 -26.88 -40.59 11.55
C VAL A 355 -28.34 -41.00 11.69
N LYS A 356 -29.25 -40.45 10.87
CA LYS A 356 -30.69 -40.75 10.96
C LYS A 356 -31.04 -42.19 10.56
N ASN A 357 -30.38 -42.71 9.52
CA ASN A 357 -30.78 -43.97 8.90
C ASN A 357 -29.96 -45.20 9.29
N THR A 358 -28.70 -45.00 9.72
CA THR A 358 -27.72 -46.09 9.82
C THR A 358 -27.23 -46.35 11.24
N LEU A 359 -27.34 -45.35 12.12
CA LEU A 359 -27.09 -45.48 13.56
C LEU A 359 -28.41 -45.73 14.28
#